data_AF-A0AAU1CRD9-F1
#
_entry.id   AF-A0AAU1CRD9-F1
#
_cell.length_a   1.000
_cell.length_b   1.000
_cell.length_c   1.000
_cell.angle_alpha   90.00
_cell.angle_beta   90.00
_cell.angle_gamma   90.00
#
_symmetry.space_group_name_H-M   'P 1'
#
loop_
_entity.id
_entity.type
_entity.pdbx_description
1 polymer ?
#
loop_
_entity_poly.entity_id
_entity_poly.type
_entity_poly.pdbx_seq_one_letter_code
_entity_poly.pdbx_strand_id
1 'polypeptide(L)'
;MLERRPVMILLDAPTTEAEGLAGLVRAASLIAPVAVLRHEGRDAVAAFTAGAFDVFDRQIPAAELAWRIHANLRRCPPLPVPLTPAGGTASQRLLFDVITRAQAPVCCHHLRLLLGTPFLPMTLRALKARIQRLLPVFADHGLTLIVDQQWGLATYRTRSAKGPGTGAS
;
A
#
# COMPACT_ATOMS: atom_id res chain seq x y z
N MET A 1 -5.03 -5.37 -14.13
CA MET A 1 -5.42 -4.48 -12.99
C MET A 1 -5.58 -5.38 -11.77
N LEU A 2 -4.98 -5.09 -10.61
CA LEU A 2 -4.96 -6.01 -9.46
C LEU A 2 -6.39 -6.29 -8.94
N GLU A 3 -7.02 -7.37 -9.39
CA GLU A 3 -8.35 -7.80 -8.91
C GLU A 3 -8.27 -8.46 -7.53
N ARG A 4 -7.08 -8.91 -7.14
CA ARG A 4 -6.76 -9.49 -5.84
C ARG A 4 -5.47 -8.89 -5.30
N ARG A 5 -5.40 -8.76 -3.97
CA ARG A 5 -4.19 -8.34 -3.26
C ARG A 5 -3.12 -9.43 -3.45
N PRO A 6 -1.92 -9.11 -3.97
CA PRO A 6 -0.87 -10.09 -4.13
C PRO A 6 -0.32 -10.50 -2.76
N VAL A 7 0.22 -11.73 -2.66
CA VAL A 7 0.87 -12.22 -1.44
C VAL A 7 2.18 -11.47 -1.18
N MET A 8 2.87 -11.09 -2.25
CA MET A 8 4.10 -10.30 -2.24
C MET A 8 4.23 -9.57 -3.58
N ILE A 9 4.89 -8.41 -3.57
CA ILE A 9 5.24 -7.64 -4.77
C ILE A 9 6.74 -7.75 -4.99
N LEU A 10 7.17 -8.08 -6.21
CA LEU A 10 8.55 -7.92 -6.65
C LEU A 10 8.66 -6.62 -7.44
N LEU A 11 9.40 -5.65 -6.92
CA LEU A 11 9.57 -4.32 -7.50
C LEU A 11 10.90 -4.25 -8.26
N ASP A 12 10.84 -4.04 -9.58
CA ASP A 12 11.99 -3.74 -10.43
C ASP A 12 11.86 -2.29 -10.93
N ALA A 13 12.76 -1.42 -10.49
CA ALA A 13 12.70 0.03 -10.73
C ALA A 13 14.08 0.60 -11.13
N PRO A 14 14.61 0.21 -12.32
CA PRO A 14 16.00 0.49 -12.74
C PRO A 14 16.33 1.98 -12.91
N THR A 15 15.34 2.81 -13.24
CA THR A 15 15.52 4.22 -13.57
C THR A 15 15.12 5.16 -12.44
N THR A 16 14.59 4.64 -11.35
CA THR A 16 14.05 5.46 -10.25
C THR A 16 15.17 5.84 -9.30
N GLU A 17 15.33 7.11 -8.94
CA GLU A 17 16.30 7.54 -7.93
C GLU A 17 15.99 6.97 -6.53
N ALA A 18 16.93 7.07 -5.59
CA ALA A 18 16.79 6.47 -4.25
C ALA A 18 15.51 6.94 -3.51
N GLU A 19 15.22 8.24 -3.54
CA GLU A 19 14.00 8.79 -2.92
C GLU A 19 12.72 8.29 -3.61
N GLY A 20 12.74 8.23 -4.95
CA GLY A 20 11.63 7.69 -5.73
C GLY A 20 11.38 6.21 -5.42
N LEU A 21 12.45 5.42 -5.31
CA LEU A 21 12.37 4.00 -4.95
C LEU A 21 11.77 3.85 -3.54
N ALA A 22 12.23 4.65 -2.58
CA ALA A 22 11.69 4.63 -1.23
C ALA A 22 10.18 4.99 -1.22
N GLY A 23 9.77 5.96 -2.04
CA GLY A 23 8.35 6.29 -2.25
C GLY A 23 7.53 5.13 -2.81
N LEU A 24 8.06 4.43 -3.82
CA LEU A 24 7.42 3.26 -4.42
C LEU A 24 7.32 2.09 -3.45
N VAL A 25 8.38 1.80 -2.68
CA VAL A 25 8.37 0.75 -1.66
C VAL A 25 7.32 1.05 -0.61
N ARG A 26 7.28 2.28 -0.06
CA ARG A 26 6.26 2.67 0.93
C ARG A 26 4.84 2.58 0.37
N ALA A 27 4.63 3.00 -0.88
CA ALA A 27 3.32 2.92 -1.52
C ALA A 27 2.88 1.47 -1.79
N ALA A 28 3.77 0.62 -2.33
CA ALA A 28 3.48 -0.78 -2.61
C ALA A 28 3.28 -1.61 -1.32
N SER A 29 3.99 -1.26 -0.25
CA SER A 29 3.87 -1.90 1.08
C SER A 29 2.48 -1.73 1.70
N LEU A 30 1.69 -0.77 1.23
CA LEU A 30 0.28 -0.64 1.61
C LEU A 30 -0.56 -1.81 1.08
N ILE A 31 -0.12 -2.50 0.04
CA ILE A 31 -0.83 -3.60 -0.60
C ILE A 31 -0.22 -4.95 -0.23
N ALA A 32 1.10 -5.10 -0.18
CA ALA A 32 1.71 -6.39 0.13
C ALA A 32 3.15 -6.20 0.60
N PRO A 33 3.75 -7.19 1.28
CA PRO A 33 5.20 -7.22 1.45
C PRO A 33 5.93 -6.98 0.11
N VAL A 34 6.95 -6.13 0.10
CA VAL A 34 7.66 -5.72 -1.11
C VAL A 34 9.08 -6.25 -1.10
N ALA A 35 9.41 -7.12 -2.04
CA ALA A 35 10.80 -7.43 -2.35
C ALA A 35 11.29 -6.52 -3.49
N VAL A 36 12.54 -6.07 -3.44
CA VAL A 36 13.12 -5.15 -4.42
C VAL A 36 14.24 -5.81 -5.21
N LEU A 37 14.23 -5.67 -6.54
CA LEU A 37 15.40 -5.96 -7.37
C LEU A 37 16.32 -4.74 -7.39
N ARG A 38 17.50 -4.90 -6.80
CA ARG A 38 18.53 -3.89 -6.66
C ARG A 38 19.46 -3.94 -7.88
N HIS A 39 19.57 -2.79 -8.56
CA HIS A 39 20.54 -2.58 -9.62
C HIS A 39 21.91 -2.19 -9.05
N GLU A 40 22.96 -2.43 -9.82
CA GLU A 40 24.34 -2.13 -9.40
C GLU A 40 24.52 -0.66 -8.98
N GLY A 41 25.38 -0.42 -8.00
CA GLY A 41 25.64 0.91 -7.45
C GLY A 41 24.54 1.50 -6.57
N ARG A 42 23.43 0.77 -6.34
CA ARG A 42 22.34 1.22 -5.46
C ARG A 42 22.47 0.66 -4.05
N ASP A 43 22.22 1.53 -3.08
CA ASP A 43 22.20 1.16 -1.67
C ASP A 43 20.92 0.37 -1.32
N ALA A 44 21.10 -0.83 -0.76
CA ALA A 44 20.01 -1.66 -0.27
C ALA A 44 19.37 -1.09 1.00
N VAL A 45 20.11 -0.32 1.80
CA VAL A 45 19.65 0.23 3.09
C VAL A 45 18.48 1.19 2.86
N ALA A 46 18.49 1.97 1.79
CA ALA A 46 17.38 2.86 1.44
C ALA A 46 16.07 2.08 1.21
N ALA A 47 16.13 0.92 0.55
CA ALA A 47 14.96 0.07 0.32
C ALA A 47 14.43 -0.55 1.62
N PHE A 48 15.32 -1.07 2.48
CA PHE A 48 14.92 -1.60 3.80
C PHE A 48 14.34 -0.52 4.71
N THR A 49 14.95 0.67 4.74
CA THR A 49 14.46 1.83 5.51
C THR A 49 13.08 2.28 5.02
N ALA A 50 12.80 2.09 3.72
CA ALA A 50 11.49 2.35 3.14
C ALA A 50 10.44 1.25 3.42
N GLY A 51 10.83 0.14 4.06
CA GLY A 51 9.95 -0.96 4.42
C GLY A 51 10.00 -2.16 3.48
N ALA A 52 11.05 -2.30 2.66
CA ALA A 52 11.22 -3.50 1.84
C ALA A 52 11.33 -4.75 2.74
N PHE A 53 10.61 -5.79 2.36
CA PHE A 53 10.62 -7.11 2.99
C PHE A 53 11.91 -7.87 2.69
N ASP A 54 12.44 -7.72 1.47
CA ASP A 54 13.73 -8.27 1.05
C ASP A 54 14.31 -7.44 -0.11
N VAL A 55 15.61 -7.55 -0.32
CA VAL A 55 16.32 -6.92 -1.43
C VAL A 55 17.22 -7.97 -2.09
N PHE A 56 17.04 -8.13 -3.39
CA PHE A 56 17.80 -9.05 -4.23
C PHE A 56 18.73 -8.28 -5.14
N ASP A 57 19.94 -8.78 -5.33
CA ASP A 57 20.75 -8.30 -6.45
C ASP A 57 20.08 -8.69 -7.77
N ARG A 58 20.01 -7.77 -8.75
CA ARG A 58 19.45 -8.06 -10.06
C ARG A 58 20.22 -9.16 -10.80
N GLN A 59 21.51 -9.31 -10.51
CA GLN A 59 22.41 -10.28 -11.13
C GLN A 59 22.40 -11.66 -10.45
N ILE A 60 21.61 -11.84 -9.38
CA ILE A 60 21.49 -13.14 -8.70
C ILE A 60 20.98 -14.21 -9.68
N PRO A 61 21.51 -15.45 -9.64
CA PRO A 61 21.03 -16.52 -10.51
C PRO A 61 19.53 -16.78 -10.34
N ALA A 62 18.83 -17.06 -11.44
CA ALA A 62 17.37 -17.25 -11.41
C ALA A 62 16.90 -18.35 -10.44
N ALA A 63 17.67 -19.44 -10.32
CA ALA A 63 17.38 -20.51 -9.38
C ALA A 63 17.45 -20.03 -7.92
N GLU A 64 18.46 -19.23 -7.59
CA GLU A 64 18.62 -18.65 -6.25
C GLU A 64 17.53 -17.62 -5.96
N LEU A 65 17.20 -16.76 -6.93
CA LEU A 65 16.07 -15.83 -6.83
C LEU A 65 14.77 -16.56 -6.51
N ALA A 66 14.47 -17.64 -7.25
CA ALA A 66 13.28 -18.45 -7.05
C ALA A 66 13.23 -19.05 -5.64
N TRP A 67 14.35 -19.60 -5.16
CA TRP A 67 14.46 -20.12 -3.79
C TRP A 67 14.23 -19.06 -2.72
N ARG A 68 14.80 -17.86 -2.89
CA ARG A 68 14.60 -16.76 -1.94
C ARG A 68 13.16 -16.23 -1.97
N ILE A 69 12.55 -16.11 -3.15
CA ILE A 69 11.12 -15.77 -3.27
C ILE A 69 10.27 -16.81 -2.55
N HIS A 70 10.53 -18.10 -2.76
CA HIS A 70 9.80 -19.17 -2.08
C HIS A 70 9.98 -19.10 -0.56
N ALA A 71 11.20 -18.85 -0.08
CA ALA A 71 11.47 -18.64 1.34
C ALA A 71 10.72 -17.41 1.90
N ASN A 72 10.60 -16.33 1.13
CA ASN A 72 9.86 -15.13 1.52
C ASN A 72 8.37 -15.37 1.60
N LEU A 73 7.79 -16.06 0.62
CA LEU A 73 6.36 -16.38 0.60
C LEU A 73 5.91 -17.18 1.84
N ARG A 74 6.77 -18.06 2.37
CA ARG A 74 6.51 -18.79 3.63
C ARG A 74 6.48 -17.90 4.87
N ARG A 75 7.12 -16.74 4.81
CA ARG A 75 7.18 -15.75 5.90
C ARG A 75 6.17 -14.61 5.73
N CYS A 76 5.50 -14.52 4.58
CA CYS A 76 4.48 -13.51 4.35
C CYS A 76 3.32 -13.71 5.32
N PRO A 77 2.77 -12.62 5.89
CA PRO A 77 1.60 -12.71 6.73
C PRO A 77 0.41 -13.27 5.94
N PRO A 78 -0.53 -13.99 6.59
CA PRO A 78 -1.73 -14.47 5.93
C PRO A 78 -2.52 -13.29 5.35
N LEU A 79 -3.06 -13.47 4.14
CA LEU A 79 -3.91 -12.47 3.52
C LEU A 79 -5.19 -12.29 4.36
N PRO A 80 -5.51 -11.05 4.79
CA PRO A 80 -6.76 -10.83 5.48
C PRO A 80 -7.95 -11.08 4.54
N VAL A 81 -9.08 -11.55 5.08
CA VAL A 81 -10.30 -11.78 4.31
C VAL A 81 -10.78 -10.46 3.67
N PRO A 82 -10.89 -10.39 2.32
CA PRO A 82 -11.24 -9.16 1.60
C PRO A 82 -12.53 -8.51 2.13
N LEU A 83 -12.44 -7.25 2.55
CA LEU A 83 -13.62 -6.40 2.72
C LEU A 83 -13.93 -5.83 1.34
N THR A 84 -14.60 -6.64 0.51
CA THR A 84 -14.88 -6.24 -0.87
C THR A 84 -16.23 -5.53 -0.91
N PRO A 85 -16.28 -4.22 -1.15
CA PRO A 85 -17.56 -3.57 -1.34
C PRO A 85 -18.21 -4.09 -2.62
N ALA A 86 -19.54 -4.26 -2.59
CA ALA A 86 -20.31 -4.89 -3.66
C ALA A 86 -20.30 -4.12 -5.00
N GLY A 87 -19.70 -2.92 -5.06
CA GLY A 87 -19.64 -2.07 -6.26
C GLY A 87 -18.39 -1.19 -6.35
N GLY A 88 -18.33 -0.39 -7.42
CA GLY A 88 -17.25 0.55 -7.70
C GLY A 88 -16.18 0.02 -8.67
N THR A 89 -15.25 0.89 -9.06
CA THR A 89 -14.11 0.51 -9.91
C THR A 89 -13.08 -0.30 -9.12
N ALA A 90 -12.23 -1.08 -9.79
CA ALA A 90 -11.14 -1.81 -9.12
C ALA A 90 -10.20 -0.86 -8.32
N SER A 91 -10.02 0.37 -8.78
CA SER A 91 -9.25 1.38 -8.05
C SER A 91 -9.95 1.91 -6.80
N GLN A 92 -11.28 2.00 -6.79
CA GLN A 92 -12.05 2.35 -5.58
C GLN A 92 -12.01 1.21 -4.56
N ARG A 93 -12.16 -0.04 -5.02
CA ARG A 93 -12.03 -1.22 -4.16
C ARG A 93 -10.65 -1.31 -3.52
N LEU A 94 -9.59 -1.09 -4.30
CA LEU A 94 -8.22 -1.07 -3.79
C LEU A 94 -8.01 0.04 -2.75
N LEU A 95 -8.50 1.26 -3.03
CA LEU A 95 -8.37 2.39 -2.12
C LEU A 95 -9.11 2.13 -0.79
N PHE A 96 -10.32 1.57 -0.85
CA PHE A 96 -11.06 1.14 0.33
C PHE A 96 -10.29 0.08 1.12
N ASP A 97 -9.82 -0.99 0.47
CA ASP A 97 -9.07 -2.09 1.12
C ASP A 97 -7.79 -1.56 1.81
N VAL A 98 -7.04 -0.69 1.13
CA VAL A 98 -5.81 -0.08 1.67
C VAL A 98 -6.10 0.73 2.93
N ILE A 99 -7.09 1.63 2.89
CA ILE A 99 -7.35 2.53 4.04
C ILE A 99 -7.95 1.77 5.23
N THR A 100 -8.85 0.82 4.97
CA THR A 100 -9.53 0.05 6.04
C THR A 100 -8.59 -0.88 6.81
N ARG A 101 -7.51 -1.34 6.17
CA ARG A 101 -6.58 -2.33 6.73
C ARG A 101 -5.26 -1.74 7.19
N ALA A 102 -5.00 -0.48 6.88
CA ALA A 102 -3.78 0.16 7.29
C ALA A 102 -3.70 0.23 8.83
N GLN A 103 -2.59 -0.26 9.38
CA GLN A 103 -2.32 -0.19 10.82
C GLN A 103 -1.92 1.23 11.27
N ALA A 104 -1.53 2.08 10.33
CA ALA A 104 -1.12 3.46 10.54
C ALA A 104 -1.81 4.40 9.54
N PRO A 105 -1.90 5.71 9.81
CA PRO A 105 -2.46 6.66 8.87
C PRO A 105 -1.75 6.61 7.50
N VAL A 106 -2.54 6.51 6.43
CA VAL A 106 -2.00 6.42 5.07
C VAL A 106 -1.85 7.82 4.47
N CYS A 107 -0.63 8.17 4.08
CA CYS A 107 -0.34 9.45 3.44
C CYS A 107 -0.94 9.54 2.02
N CYS A 108 -1.50 10.71 1.68
CA CYS A 108 -2.02 11.01 0.35
C CYS A 108 -0.96 10.84 -0.76
N HIS A 109 0.33 11.09 -0.50
CA HIS A 109 1.41 10.90 -1.47
C HIS A 109 1.56 9.43 -1.87
N HIS A 110 1.52 8.52 -0.89
CA HIS A 110 1.61 7.09 -1.16
C HIS A 110 0.39 6.59 -1.94
N LEU A 111 -0.81 7.06 -1.60
CA LEU A 111 -2.03 6.71 -2.36
C LEU A 111 -1.99 7.24 -3.81
N ARG A 112 -1.45 8.45 -4.01
CA ARG A 112 -1.30 9.05 -5.34
C ARG A 112 -0.31 8.27 -6.21
N LEU A 113 0.82 7.86 -5.63
CA LEU A 113 1.79 6.99 -6.29
C LEU A 113 1.19 5.63 -6.63
N LEU A 114 0.49 5.01 -5.67
CA LEU A 114 -0.11 3.69 -5.80
C LEU A 114 -1.19 3.62 -6.89
N LEU A 115 -2.00 4.67 -7.01
CA LEU A 115 -3.14 4.71 -7.93
C LEU A 115 -2.82 5.43 -9.26
N GLY A 116 -1.60 5.90 -9.44
CA GLY A 116 -1.08 6.51 -10.67
C GLY A 116 -0.01 5.64 -11.31
N THR A 117 0.98 6.29 -11.92
CA THR A 117 2.23 5.64 -12.32
C THR A 117 3.41 6.27 -11.56
N PRO A 118 4.58 5.62 -11.49
CA PRO A 118 5.76 6.19 -10.84
C PRO A 118 6.13 7.60 -11.34
N PHE A 119 5.93 7.86 -12.64
CA PHE A 119 6.25 9.14 -13.28
C PHE A 119 5.08 10.12 -13.31
N LEU A 120 3.85 9.61 -13.23
CA LEU A 120 2.63 10.42 -13.22
C LEU A 120 1.73 9.96 -12.07
N PRO A 121 2.04 10.37 -10.82
CA PRO A 121 1.18 10.09 -9.68
C PRO A 121 -0.20 10.70 -9.92
N MET A 122 -1.24 10.07 -9.36
CA MET A 122 -2.58 10.63 -9.39
C MET A 122 -2.60 12.05 -8.81
N THR A 123 -3.40 12.95 -9.37
CA THR A 123 -3.55 14.30 -8.80
C THR A 123 -4.28 14.25 -7.46
N LEU A 124 -3.97 15.19 -6.56
CA LEU A 124 -4.67 15.28 -5.27
C LEU A 124 -6.18 15.48 -5.45
N ARG A 125 -6.59 16.26 -6.45
CA ARG A 125 -8.01 16.47 -6.81
C ARG A 125 -8.70 15.15 -7.17
N ALA A 126 -8.06 14.33 -8.00
CA ALA A 126 -8.60 13.03 -8.38
C ALA A 126 -8.67 12.06 -7.18
N LEU A 127 -7.66 12.06 -6.30
CA LEU A 127 -7.70 11.26 -5.07
C LEU A 127 -8.86 11.70 -4.16
N LYS A 128 -9.00 13.00 -3.89
CA LYS A 128 -10.09 13.54 -3.05
C LYS A 128 -11.46 13.17 -3.61
N ALA A 129 -11.67 13.30 -4.91
CA ALA A 129 -12.93 12.92 -5.56
C ALA A 129 -13.23 11.41 -5.40
N ARG A 130 -12.21 10.54 -5.48
CA ARG A 130 -12.38 9.09 -5.25
C ARG A 130 -12.71 8.78 -3.80
N ILE A 131 -12.05 9.43 -2.85
CA ILE A 131 -12.32 9.28 -1.42
C ILE A 131 -13.74 9.73 -1.08
N GLN A 132 -14.19 10.87 -1.61
CA GLN A 132 -15.57 11.34 -1.43
C GLN A 132 -16.61 10.32 -1.88
N ARG A 133 -16.39 9.67 -3.04
CA ARG A 133 -17.28 8.60 -3.54
C ARG A 133 -17.26 7.34 -2.68
N LEU A 134 -16.23 7.14 -1.85
CA LEU A 134 -16.13 6.00 -0.93
C LEU A 134 -16.75 6.28 0.44
N LEU A 135 -17.10 7.52 0.77
CA LEU A 135 -17.68 7.86 2.09
C LEU A 135 -18.93 7.02 2.43
N PRO A 136 -19.91 6.83 1.50
CA PRO A 136 -21.04 5.95 1.78
C PRO A 136 -20.60 4.50 2.02
N VAL A 137 -19.63 4.01 1.24
CA VAL A 137 -19.11 2.64 1.35
C VAL A 137 -18.44 2.39 2.71
N PHE A 138 -17.70 3.37 3.24
CA PHE A 138 -17.18 3.29 4.61
C PHE A 138 -18.32 3.20 5.63
N ALA A 139 -19.34 4.05 5.49
CA ALA A 139 -20.48 4.04 6.40
C ALA A 139 -21.25 2.71 6.37
N ASP A 140 -21.47 2.14 5.19
CA ASP A 140 -22.12 0.83 5.00
C ASP A 140 -21.38 -0.31 5.71
N HIS A 141 -20.07 -0.18 5.89
CA HIS A 141 -19.23 -1.13 6.64
C HIS A 141 -19.08 -0.76 8.12
N GLY A 142 -19.85 0.21 8.62
CA GLY A 142 -19.74 0.69 10.00
C GLY A 142 -18.42 1.38 10.30
N LEU A 143 -17.80 2.00 9.30
CA LEU A 143 -16.52 2.70 9.42
C LEU A 143 -16.70 4.20 9.21
N THR A 144 -15.97 4.99 10.00
CA THR A 144 -15.80 6.43 9.78
C THR A 144 -14.40 6.69 9.24
N LEU A 145 -14.32 7.41 8.12
CA LEU A 145 -13.05 7.89 7.59
C LEU A 145 -12.60 9.13 8.38
N ILE A 146 -11.43 9.05 9.00
CA ILE A 146 -10.76 10.18 9.64
C ILE A 146 -9.73 10.73 8.65
N VAL A 147 -9.75 12.04 8.47
CA VAL A 147 -8.83 12.76 7.59
C VAL A 147 -8.11 13.82 8.41
N ASP A 148 -6.81 13.62 8.61
CA ASP A 148 -5.96 14.60 9.30
C ASP A 148 -5.19 15.40 8.23
N GLN A 149 -5.29 16.73 8.28
CA GLN A 149 -4.63 17.63 7.32
C GLN A 149 -3.66 18.56 8.04
N GLN A 150 -2.39 18.52 7.66
CA GLN A 150 -1.33 19.36 8.23
C GLN A 150 -0.35 19.75 7.14
N TRP A 151 -0.04 21.04 7.00
CA TRP A 151 1.01 21.58 6.11
C TRP A 151 1.02 21.00 4.68
N GLY A 152 -0.16 20.90 4.04
CA GLY A 152 -0.30 20.36 2.68
C GLY A 152 -0.27 18.83 2.57
N LEU A 153 -0.06 18.12 3.69
CA LEU A 153 -0.22 16.68 3.83
C LEU A 153 -1.66 16.35 4.23
N ALA A 154 -2.21 15.28 3.66
CA ALA A 154 -3.42 14.64 4.18
C ALA A 154 -3.12 13.17 4.49
N THR A 155 -3.54 12.70 5.66
CA THR A 155 -3.50 11.28 6.02
C THR A 155 -4.90 10.75 6.22
N TYR A 156 -5.07 9.46 5.94
CA TYR A 156 -6.36 8.78 5.99
C TYR A 156 -6.27 7.56 6.89
N ARG A 157 -7.25 7.37 7.76
CA ARG A 157 -7.43 6.16 8.57
C ARG A 157 -8.90 5.91 8.82
N THR A 158 -9.29 4.67 9.07
CA THR A 158 -10.66 4.36 9.52
C THR A 158 -10.74 4.16 11.02
N ARG A 159 -11.92 4.45 11.58
CA ARG A 159 -12.32 4.06 12.93
C ARG A 159 -13.65 3.30 12.84
N SER A 160 -13.82 2.27 13.65
CA SER A 160 -15.12 1.61 13.82
C SER A 160 -16.13 2.61 14.40
N ALA A 161 -17.27 2.77 13.74
CA ALA A 161 -18.36 3.62 14.21
C ALA A 161 -19.00 3.06 15.50
N LYS A 162 -18.86 1.75 15.74
CA LYS A 162 -19.07 1.15 17.07
C LYS A 162 -17.76 1.23 17.85
N GLY A 163 -17.59 2.29 18.65
CA GLY A 163 -16.61 2.29 19.74
C GLY A 163 -17.01 1.28 20.83
N PRO A 164 -16.08 0.87 21.70
CA PRO A 164 -16.37 -0.05 22.79
C PRO A 164 -17.48 0.56 23.64
N GLY A 165 -18.62 -0.13 23.73
CA GLY A 165 -19.57 0.13 24.80
C GLY A 165 -18.81 -0.11 26.10
N THR A 166 -18.38 0.97 26.74
CA THR A 166 -18.14 0.99 28.18
C THR A 166 -19.41 0.47 28.83
N GLY A 167 -19.38 -0.79 29.26
CA GLY A 167 -20.29 -1.30 30.26
C GLY A 167 -20.11 -0.43 31.50
N ALA A 168 -21.07 0.45 31.72
CA ALA A 168 -21.31 1.08 33.00
C ALA A 168 -22.41 0.29 33.68
N SER A 169 -22.03 -0.48 34.70
CA SER A 169 -22.72 -0.73 35.98
C SER A 169 -22.18 -2.03 36.58
#